data_AF-A0A1I6YFQ3-F1
#
_entry.id   AF-A0A1I6YFQ3-F1
#
_cell.length_a   1.000
_cell.length_b   1.000
_cell.length_c   1.000
_cell.angle_alpha   90.00
_cell.angle_beta   90.00
_cell.angle_gamma   90.00
#
_symmetry.space_group_name_H-M   'P 1'
#
loop_
_entity.id
_entity.type
_entity.pdbx_description
1 polymer ?
#
loop_
_entity_poly.entity_id
_entity_poly.type
_entity_poly.pdbx_seq_one_letter_code
_entity_poly.pdbx_strand_id
1 'polypeptide(L)' 'MNAGWPARADVAIARRKGSGLVDGVTLATNGVSANSTYARSLARWGIQAEALNRSESNPPGLPKF' A
#
# COMPACT_ATOMS: atom_id res chain seq x y z
N MET A 1 -13.58 -10.67 -3.38
CA MET A 1 -14.25 -9.38 -3.61
C MET A 1 -13.23 -8.31 -3.29
N ASN A 2 -12.79 -7.52 -4.26
CA ASN A 2 -11.80 -6.47 -4.02
C ASN A 2 -12.52 -5.22 -3.52
N ALA A 3 -11.90 -4.47 -2.60
CA ALA A 3 -12.55 -3.39 -1.85
C ALA A 3 -12.98 -2.15 -2.68
N GLY A 4 -12.81 -2.12 -4.00
CA GLY A 4 -13.06 -0.92 -4.81
C GLY A 4 -13.64 -1.12 -6.21
N TRP A 5 -14.13 -2.32 -6.55
CA TRP A 5 -14.47 -2.67 -7.95
C TRP A 5 -15.36 -1.60 -8.64
N PRO A 6 -15.04 -1.19 -9.89
CA PRO A 6 -13.97 -1.69 -10.76
C PRO A 6 -12.56 -1.12 -10.45
N ALA A 7 -12.47 -0.12 -9.58
CA ALA A 7 -11.19 0.46 -9.17
C ALA A 7 -10.49 -0.39 -8.10
N ARG A 8 -9.20 -0.16 -7.92
CA ARG A 8 -8.45 -0.68 -6.78
C ARG A 8 -8.64 0.28 -5.60
N ALA A 9 -9.04 -0.24 -4.44
CA ALA A 9 -9.04 0.54 -3.20
C ALA A 9 -7.73 0.29 -2.46
N ASP A 10 -6.84 1.26 -2.46
CA ASP A 10 -5.55 1.16 -1.77
C ASP A 10 -5.69 1.34 -0.26
N VAL A 11 -4.87 0.60 0.49
CA VAL A 11 -4.73 0.74 1.93
C VAL A 11 -3.51 1.60 2.22
N ALA A 12 -3.66 2.55 3.15
CA ALA A 12 -2.62 3.54 3.45
C ALA A 12 -2.23 3.56 4.94
N ILE A 13 -0.99 3.95 5.20
CA ILE A 13 -0.50 4.29 6.55
C ILE A 13 -0.68 5.80 6.76
N ALA A 14 -1.47 6.20 7.74
CA ALA A 14 -1.70 7.60 8.06
C ALA A 14 -0.62 8.16 8.99
N ARG A 15 -0.21 9.41 8.73
CA ARG A 15 0.79 10.15 9.51
C ARG A 15 0.30 11.57 9.76
N ARG A 16 0.67 12.17 10.90
CA ARG A 16 0.40 13.59 11.17
C ARG A 16 1.09 14.46 10.12
N LYS A 17 0.34 15.41 9.55
CA LYS A 17 0.87 16.42 8.61
C LYS A 17 2.05 17.16 9.25
N GLY A 18 3.12 17.36 8.49
CA GLY A 18 4.32 18.07 8.95
C GLY A 18 5.18 17.30 9.95
N SER A 19 4.98 15.98 10.10
CA SER A 19 5.78 15.18 11.04
C SER A 19 7.17 14.77 10.54
N GLY A 20 7.51 15.06 9.28
CA GLY A 20 8.80 14.69 8.68
C GLY A 20 9.02 13.18 8.47
N LEU A 21 8.02 12.33 8.76
CA LEU A 21 8.17 10.88 8.71
C LEU A 21 7.50 10.22 7.50
N VAL A 22 6.89 10.99 6.60
CA VAL A 22 6.21 10.45 5.42
C VAL A 22 7.20 9.64 4.57
N ASP A 23 8.34 10.22 4.23
CA ASP A 23 9.32 9.56 3.36
C ASP A 23 9.99 8.35 4.02
N GLY A 24 10.29 8.46 5.32
CA GLY A 24 10.86 7.35 6.08
C GLY A 24 9.92 6.16 6.18
N VAL A 25 8.62 6.39 6.35
CA VAL A 25 7.60 5.34 6.36
C VAL A 25 7.47 4.70 4.98
N THR A 26 7.46 5.49 3.90
CA THR A 26 7.42 4.97 2.53
C THR A 26 8.65 4.13 2.21
N LEU A 27 9.85 4.57 2.63
CA LEU A 27 11.10 3.83 2.44
C LEU A 27 11.06 2.49 3.21
N ALA A 28 10.71 2.53 4.49
CA ALA A 28 10.63 1.33 5.32
C ALA A 28 9.62 0.33 4.78
N THR A 29 8.45 0.80 4.32
CA THR A 29 7.40 -0.05 3.76
C THR A 29 7.88 -0.74 2.49
N ASN A 30 8.49 0.00 1.56
CA ASN A 30 9.06 -0.59 0.34
C ASN A 30 10.19 -1.60 0.66
N GLY A 31 11.01 -1.34 1.68
CA GLY A 31 12.04 -2.28 2.14
C GLY A 31 11.47 -3.60 2.67
N VAL A 32 10.36 -3.55 3.41
CA VAL A 32 9.67 -4.76 3.89
C VAL A 32 8.94 -5.47 2.74
N SER A 33 8.32 -4.74 1.82
CA SER A 33 7.65 -5.33 0.64
C SER A 33 8.61 -6.11 -0.27
N ALA A 34 9.89 -5.73 -0.32
CA ALA A 34 10.92 -6.44 -1.08
C ALA A 34 11.30 -7.81 -0.50
N ASN A 35 10.92 -8.10 0.74
CA ASN A 35 11.19 -9.39 1.36
C ASN A 35 10.04 -10.40 1.15
N SER A 36 10.32 -11.69 1.32
CA SER A 36 9.33 -12.76 1.15
C SER A 36 8.18 -12.74 2.17
N THR A 37 8.26 -11.91 3.23
CA THR A 37 7.23 -11.86 4.28
C THR A 37 5.96 -11.14 3.80
N TYR A 38 6.09 -10.19 2.88
CA TYR A 38 4.95 -9.54 2.24
C TYR A 38 4.13 -10.55 1.43
N ALA A 39 4.79 -11.29 0.53
CA ALA A 39 4.16 -12.36 -0.25
C ALA A 39 3.56 -13.46 0.63
N ARG A 40 4.24 -13.86 1.71
CA ARG A 40 3.73 -14.85 2.68
C ARG A 40 2.46 -14.38 3.39
N SER A 41 2.40 -13.09 3.74
CA SER A 41 1.22 -12.48 4.37
C SER A 41 0.04 -12.46 3.42
N LEU A 42 0.25 -12.06 2.16
CA LEU A 42 -0.79 -12.10 1.13
C LEU A 42 -1.31 -13.52 0.88
N ALA A 43 -0.41 -14.51 0.80
CA ALA A 43 -0.76 -15.91 0.62
C ALA A 43 -1.56 -16.47 1.81
N ARG A 44 -1.20 -16.09 3.06
CA ARG A 44 -1.94 -16.48 4.26
C ARG A 44 -3.41 -16.04 4.21
N TRP A 45 -3.69 -14.90 3.59
CA TRP A 45 -5.03 -14.32 3.50
C TRP A 45 -5.71 -14.53 2.13
N GLY A 46 -5.04 -15.17 1.17
CA GLY A 46 -5.61 -15.45 -0.16
C GLY A 46 -5.81 -14.21 -1.06
N ILE A 47 -5.07 -13.12 -0.81
CA ILE A 47 -5.24 -11.82 -1.48
C ILE A 47 -4.03 -11.43 -2.36
N GLN A 48 -3.35 -12.42 -2.95
CA GLN A 48 -2.16 -12.14 -3.77
C GLN A 48 -2.44 -11.20 -4.96
N ALA A 49 -3.67 -11.16 -5.48
CA ALA A 49 -4.07 -10.25 -6.55
C ALA A 49 -4.07 -8.76 -6.12
N GLU A 50 -4.06 -8.47 -4.81
CA GLU A 50 -3.98 -7.12 -4.26
C GLU A 50 -2.52 -6.68 -4.00
N ALA A 51 -1.54 -7.51 -4.37
CA ALA A 51 -0.12 -7.16 -4.26
C ALA A 51 0.18 -5.80 -4.91
N LEU A 52 0.99 -5.00 -4.23
CA LEU A 52 1.48 -3.73 -4.74
C LEU A 52 2.97 -3.85 -5.02
N ASN A 53 3.39 -3.42 -6.21
CA ASN A 53 4.81 -3.44 -6.59
C ASN A 53 5.62 -2.40 -5.80
N ARG A 54 5.01 -1.25 -5.50
CA ARG A 54 5.67 -0.12 -4.82
C ARG A 54 4.66 0.73 -4.06
N SER A 55 4.96 1.04 -2.80
CA SER A 55 4.22 2.01 -2.00
C SER A 55 4.62 3.44 -2.35
N GLU A 56 3.63 4.34 -2.41
CA GLU A 56 3.81 5.75 -2.78
C GLU A 56 3.39 6.69 -1.64
N SER A 57 4.07 7.83 -1.55
CA SER A 57 3.69 8.92 -0.64
C SER A 57 2.62 9.79 -1.31
N ASN A 58 1.38 9.76 -0.78
CA ASN A 58 0.27 10.59 -1.25
C ASN A 58 0.08 10.57 -2.78
N PRO A 59 -0.16 9.39 -3.39
CA PRO A 59 -0.45 9.29 -4.82
C PRO A 59 -1.75 10.03 -5.17
N PRO A 60 -1.99 10.34 -6.46
CA PRO A 60 -3.27 10.87 -6.92
C PRO A 60 -4.43 9.99 -6.42
N GLY A 61 -5.45 10.62 -5.85
CA GLY A 61 -6.66 9.91 -5.43
C GLY A 61 -7.43 9.34 -6.62
N LEU A 62 -8.45 8.54 -6.33
CA LEU A 62 -9.33 7.98 -7.37
C LEU A 62 -9.93 9.09 -8.25
N PRO A 63 -10.13 8.83 -9.56
CA PRO A 63 -10.77 9.78 -10.46
C PRO A 63 -12.12 10.24 -9.88
N LYS A 64 -12.40 11.54 -9.97
CA LYS A 64 -13.75 12.06 -9.68
C LYS A 64 -14.68 11.59 -10.80
N PHE A 65 -15.82 11.03 -10.41
CA PHE A 65 -16.90 10.63 -11.32
C PHE A 65 -17.53 11.82 -12.03
#